data_AF-A0A2H0W629-F1
#
_entry.id   AF-A0A2H0W629-F1
#
_cell.length_a   1.000
_cell.length_b   1.000
_cell.length_c   1.000
_cell.angle_alpha   90.00
_cell.angle_beta   90.00
_cell.angle_gamma   90.00
#
_symmetry.space_group_name_H-M   'P 1'
#
loop_
_entity.id
_entity.type
_entity.pdbx_description
1 polymer ?
#
loop_
_entity_poly.entity_id
_entity_poly.type
_entity_poly.pdbx_seq_one_letter_code
_entity_poly.pdbx_strand_id
1 'polypeptide(L)'
;MNSSLIKSALISEKSFTAAGNSKFTFVVDKSATKAEVAETIAELFNVEVLDVNMVRVKGKVKRSRKGLGKRPDFKKAILTLKKGSKIDLFEVDKDEKNKKETRNKIQDTKNKENEKEKVSETKVTVRSKKEMPRKVI
;
A
#
# COMPACT_ATOMS: atom_id res chain seq x y z
N MET A 1 -17.52 -20.63 -8.42
CA MET A 1 -17.27 -19.56 -7.42
C MET A 1 -16.76 -20.19 -6.14
N ASN A 2 -15.48 -20.00 -5.80
CA ASN A 2 -14.81 -20.67 -4.66
C ASN A 2 -14.52 -19.71 -3.50
N SER A 3 -15.45 -18.80 -3.20
CA SER A 3 -15.27 -17.76 -2.17
C SER A 3 -15.08 -18.33 -0.74
N SER A 4 -15.55 -19.55 -0.47
CA SER A 4 -15.53 -20.16 0.88
C SER A 4 -14.15 -20.61 1.39
N LEU A 5 -13.07 -20.49 0.59
CA LEU A 5 -11.78 -21.09 0.92
C LEU A 5 -10.88 -20.22 1.82
N ILE A 6 -11.03 -18.90 1.76
CA ILE A 6 -10.23 -17.96 2.56
C ILE A 6 -11.06 -17.50 3.75
N LYS A 7 -10.52 -17.64 4.96
CA LYS A 7 -11.24 -17.30 6.20
C LYS A 7 -10.86 -15.92 6.72
N SER A 8 -9.57 -15.63 6.81
CA SER A 8 -9.07 -14.35 7.32
C SER A 8 -7.61 -14.10 6.97
N ALA A 9 -7.18 -12.84 7.00
CA ALA A 9 -5.77 -12.49 7.00
C ALA A 9 -5.14 -12.83 8.37
N LEU A 10 -3.91 -13.35 8.38
CA LEU A 10 -3.18 -13.64 9.62
C LEU A 10 -2.29 -12.45 9.98
N ILE A 11 -2.64 -11.75 11.07
CA ILE A 11 -1.94 -10.56 11.55
C ILE A 11 -1.03 -10.94 12.73
N SER A 12 0.27 -10.72 12.54
CA SER A 12 1.34 -10.90 13.55
C SER A 12 2.56 -10.09 13.15
N GLU A 13 3.50 -9.81 14.05
CA GLU A 13 4.75 -9.12 13.71
C GLU A 13 5.47 -9.77 12.52
N LYS A 14 5.57 -11.10 12.53
CA LYS A 14 6.18 -11.87 11.44
C LYS A 14 5.45 -11.72 10.10
N SER A 15 4.12 -11.62 10.10
CA SER A 15 3.38 -11.43 8.85
C SER A 15 3.61 -10.04 8.28
N PHE A 16 3.72 -9.01 9.13
CA PHE A 16 4.09 -7.66 8.69
C PHE A 16 5.52 -7.59 8.15
N THR A 17 6.48 -8.23 8.81
CA THR A 17 7.86 -8.32 8.28
C THR A 17 7.90 -9.04 6.93
N ALA A 18 7.08 -10.09 6.76
CA ALA A 18 6.97 -10.81 5.50
C ALA A 18 6.29 -9.97 4.40
N ALA A 19 5.31 -9.13 4.75
CA ALA A 19 4.62 -8.25 3.80
C ALA A 19 5.59 -7.27 3.12
N GLY A 20 6.62 -6.80 3.82
CA GLY A 20 7.69 -5.99 3.23
C GLY A 20 8.44 -6.69 2.08
N ASN A 21 8.42 -8.03 2.05
CA ASN A 21 8.98 -8.85 0.99
C ASN A 21 7.92 -9.37 0.00
N SER A 22 6.76 -8.70 -0.11
CA SER A 22 5.63 -9.12 -0.95
C SER A 22 5.08 -10.52 -0.58
N LYS A 23 5.20 -10.91 0.70
CA LYS A 23 4.70 -12.19 1.20
C LYS A 23 3.54 -11.99 2.18
N PHE A 24 2.39 -12.56 1.88
CA PHE A 24 1.18 -12.38 2.66
C PHE A 24 0.69 -13.70 3.25
N THR A 25 0.15 -13.67 4.47
CA THR A 25 -0.29 -14.89 5.17
C THR A 25 -1.78 -14.84 5.44
N PHE A 26 -2.49 -15.89 5.04
CA PHE A 26 -3.93 -16.05 5.22
C PHE A 26 -4.24 -17.35 5.96
N VAL A 27 -5.32 -17.35 6.72
CA VAL A 27 -5.97 -18.55 7.24
C VAL A 27 -6.95 -19.03 6.18
N VAL A 28 -6.78 -20.28 5.79
CA VAL A 28 -7.56 -20.92 4.72
C VAL A 28 -8.25 -22.18 5.25
N ASP A 29 -9.19 -22.72 4.47
CA ASP A 29 -9.82 -23.97 4.82
C ASP A 29 -8.83 -25.16 4.85
N LYS A 30 -9.16 -26.14 5.69
CA LYS A 30 -8.35 -27.36 5.86
C LYS A 30 -8.38 -28.24 4.62
N SER A 31 -9.42 -28.20 3.80
CA SER A 31 -9.52 -28.94 2.54
C SER A 31 -8.82 -28.25 1.37
N ALA A 32 -8.63 -26.93 1.43
CA ALA A 32 -8.12 -26.13 0.30
C ALA A 32 -6.80 -26.62 -0.31
N THR A 33 -6.72 -26.65 -1.64
CA THR A 33 -5.49 -26.97 -2.38
C THR A 33 -4.72 -25.70 -2.76
N LYS A 34 -3.46 -25.83 -3.20
CA LYS A 34 -2.62 -24.66 -3.54
C LYS A 34 -3.16 -23.88 -4.73
N ALA A 35 -3.62 -24.59 -5.76
CA ALA A 35 -4.14 -24.01 -7.00
C ALA A 35 -5.40 -23.17 -6.71
N GLU A 36 -6.34 -23.75 -5.96
CA GLU A 36 -7.57 -23.06 -5.56
C GLU A 36 -7.29 -21.76 -4.79
N VAL A 37 -6.34 -21.79 -3.85
CA VAL A 37 -5.98 -20.60 -3.06
C VAL A 37 -5.34 -19.52 -3.95
N ALA A 38 -4.51 -19.91 -4.91
CA ALA A 38 -3.89 -18.97 -5.84
C ALA A 38 -4.95 -18.28 -6.72
N GLU A 39 -5.84 -19.05 -7.34
CA GLU A 39 -6.94 -18.56 -8.18
C GLU A 39 -7.86 -17.63 -7.39
N THR A 40 -8.31 -18.07 -6.21
CA THR A 40 -9.26 -17.30 -5.38
C THR A 40 -8.66 -15.96 -4.96
N ILE A 41 -7.36 -15.89 -4.67
CA ILE A 41 -6.70 -14.64 -4.25
C ILE A 41 -6.43 -13.74 -5.44
N ALA A 42 -6.05 -14.31 -6.57
CA ALA A 42 -5.91 -13.56 -7.81
C ALA A 42 -7.24 -12.89 -8.18
N GLU A 43 -8.36 -13.60 -8.06
CA GLU A 43 -9.71 -13.05 -8.31
C GLU A 43 -10.14 -12.01 -7.27
N LEU A 44 -10.01 -12.31 -5.97
CA LEU A 44 -10.51 -11.43 -4.90
C LEU A 44 -9.76 -10.11 -4.80
N PHE A 45 -8.46 -10.12 -5.05
CA PHE A 45 -7.60 -8.94 -4.90
C PHE A 45 -7.10 -8.38 -6.23
N ASN A 46 -7.42 -9.03 -7.36
CA ASN A 46 -6.94 -8.66 -8.69
C ASN A 46 -5.41 -8.54 -8.76
N VAL A 47 -4.70 -9.51 -8.16
CA VAL A 47 -3.23 -9.55 -8.04
C VAL A 47 -2.64 -10.79 -8.70
N GLU A 48 -1.36 -10.70 -9.09
CA GLU A 48 -0.62 -11.83 -9.65
C GLU A 48 0.12 -12.60 -8.55
N VAL A 49 -0.22 -13.88 -8.38
CA VAL A 49 0.37 -14.79 -7.39
C VAL A 49 1.53 -15.57 -8.03
N LEU A 50 2.72 -15.52 -7.45
CA LEU A 50 3.91 -16.20 -7.94
C LEU A 50 4.12 -17.59 -7.33
N ASP A 51 3.91 -17.72 -6.02
CA ASP A 51 4.06 -19.00 -5.31
C ASP A 51 3.15 -19.07 -4.08
N VAL A 52 2.80 -20.31 -3.70
CA VAL A 52 1.95 -20.64 -2.56
C VAL A 52 2.59 -21.73 -1.69
N ASN A 53 2.86 -21.38 -0.44
CA ASN A 53 3.33 -22.32 0.58
C ASN A 53 2.24 -22.50 1.65
N MET A 54 1.78 -23.72 1.86
CA MET A 54 0.73 -24.02 2.85
C MET A 54 1.27 -24.84 4.01
N VAL A 55 0.80 -24.53 5.21
CA VAL A 55 1.19 -25.23 6.45
C VAL A 55 -0.04 -25.47 7.31
N ARG A 56 -0.21 -26.71 7.80
CA ARG A 56 -1.22 -27.05 8.80
C ARG A 56 -0.68 -26.81 10.21
N VAL A 57 -1.39 -26.00 11.00
CA VAL A 57 -1.05 -25.67 12.38
C VAL A 57 -1.97 -26.43 13.32
N LYS A 58 -1.39 -27.24 14.21
CA LYS A 58 -2.13 -27.95 15.25
C LYS A 58 -2.57 -26.96 16.34
N GLY A 59 -3.84 -27.02 16.71
CA GLY A 59 -4.41 -26.25 17.79
C GLY A 59 -3.88 -26.73 19.14
N LYS A 60 -3.60 -25.78 20.03
CA LYS A 60 -3.06 -26.06 21.36
C LYS A 60 -4.14 -26.72 22.25
N VAL A 61 -3.74 -27.75 22.98
CA VAL A 61 -4.53 -28.31 24.09
C VAL A 61 -4.33 -27.41 25.31
N LYS A 62 -5.42 -27.02 25.97
CA LYS A 62 -5.43 -26.14 27.15
C LYS A 62 -6.37 -26.71 28.21
N ARG A 63 -5.94 -26.65 29.46
CA ARG A 63 -6.77 -27.05 30.61
C ARG A 63 -7.75 -25.92 30.94
N SER A 64 -8.99 -26.29 31.20
CA SER A 64 -10.05 -25.44 31.72
C SER A 64 -10.63 -26.10 32.98
N ARG A 65 -11.48 -25.37 33.72
CA ARG A 65 -12.17 -25.87 34.92
C ARG A 65 -12.93 -27.18 34.66
N LYS A 66 -13.48 -27.35 33.45
CA LYS A 66 -14.26 -28.53 33.03
C LYS A 66 -13.42 -29.68 32.45
N GLY A 67 -12.10 -29.53 32.30
CA GLY A 67 -11.23 -30.56 31.71
C GLY A 67 -10.25 -30.03 30.66
N LEU A 68 -9.67 -30.94 29.86
CA LEU A 68 -8.76 -30.61 28.76
C LEU A 68 -9.57 -30.30 27.49
N GLY A 69 -9.45 -29.06 26.99
CA GLY A 69 -10.04 -28.64 25.72
C GLY A 69 -8.96 -28.41 24.66
N LYS A 70 -9.26 -28.67 23.38
CA LYS A 70 -8.34 -28.41 22.27
C LYS A 70 -8.90 -27.28 21.39
N ARG A 71 -8.04 -26.31 21.04
CA ARG A 71 -8.38 -25.29 20.03
C ARG A 71 -8.46 -25.92 18.64
N PRO A 72 -9.28 -25.39 17.72
CA PRO A 72 -9.36 -25.92 16.37
C PRO A 72 -7.99 -25.80 15.66
N ASP A 73 -7.59 -26.87 14.97
CA ASP A 73 -6.49 -26.80 14.02
C ASP A 73 -6.87 -25.84 12.88
N PHE A 74 -5.89 -25.22 12.22
CA PHE A 74 -6.11 -24.39 11.04
C PHE A 74 -5.01 -24.59 10.01
N LYS A 75 -5.27 -24.20 8.77
CA LYS A 75 -4.26 -24.18 7.71
C LYS A 75 -3.93 -22.72 7.41
N LYS A 76 -2.65 -22.39 7.30
CA LYS A 76 -2.20 -21.08 6.82
C LYS A 76 -1.58 -21.21 5.44
N ALA A 77 -1.88 -20.26 4.58
CA ALA A 77 -1.25 -20.08 3.27
C ALA A 77 -0.35 -18.85 3.33
N ILE A 78 0.91 -19.02 2.94
CA ILE A 78 1.88 -17.95 2.72
C ILE A 78 2.02 -17.80 1.22
N LEU A 79 1.79 -16.60 0.72
CA LEU A 79 1.69 -16.32 -0.69
C LEU A 79 2.77 -15.34 -1.05
N THR A 80 3.45 -15.60 -2.15
CA THR A 80 4.39 -14.65 -2.74
C THR A 80 3.68 -13.97 -3.90
N LEU A 81 3.49 -12.66 -3.80
CA LEU A 81 2.90 -11.87 -4.88
C LEU A 81 3.99 -11.22 -5.74
N LYS A 82 3.62 -10.81 -6.94
CA LYS A 82 4.47 -9.97 -7.76
C LYS A 82 4.76 -8.64 -7.07
N LYS A 83 6.01 -8.19 -7.16
CA LYS A 83 6.46 -6.91 -6.58
C LYS A 83 5.59 -5.77 -7.09
N GLY A 84 5.08 -4.95 -6.17
CA GLY A 84 4.19 -3.82 -6.50
C GLY A 84 2.70 -4.14 -6.40
N SER A 85 2.31 -5.40 -6.20
CA SER A 85 0.93 -5.77 -5.90
C SER A 85 0.57 -5.30 -4.48
N LYS A 86 -0.60 -4.67 -4.34
CA LYS A 86 -1.08 -4.12 -3.06
C LYS A 86 -2.22 -4.95 -2.52
N ILE A 87 -2.23 -5.15 -1.20
CA ILE A 87 -3.36 -5.69 -0.46
C ILE A 87 -3.68 -4.67 0.64
N ASP A 88 -4.84 -4.05 0.55
CA ASP A 88 -5.26 -2.95 1.43
C ASP A 88 -5.22 -3.33 2.93
N LEU A 89 -5.38 -4.62 3.26
CA LEU A 89 -5.36 -5.12 4.64
C LEU A 89 -4.00 -5.01 5.36
N PHE A 90 -2.90 -4.77 4.63
CA PHE A 90 -1.54 -4.73 5.20
C PHE A 90 -0.87 -3.36 5.05
N GLU A 91 -1.57 -2.38 4.50
CA GLU A 91 -1.09 -1.01 4.48
C GLU A 91 -1.23 -0.40 5.87
N VAL A 92 -0.10 -0.07 6.50
CA VAL A 92 -0.08 0.88 7.61
C VAL A 92 -0.09 2.24 6.94
N ASP A 93 -1.16 3.02 7.07
CA ASP A 93 -1.36 4.32 6.42
C ASP A 93 -0.10 5.19 6.54
N LYS A 94 0.78 5.14 5.52
CA LYS A 94 1.95 6.03 5.39
C LYS A 94 1.56 7.32 4.66
N ASP A 95 0.26 7.50 4.40
CA ASP A 95 -0.27 8.45 3.44
C ASP A 95 -0.13 9.91 3.87
N GLU A 96 0.12 10.19 5.15
CA GLU A 96 0.41 11.57 5.55
C GLU A 96 1.73 12.11 4.99
N LYS A 97 2.77 11.27 4.80
CA LYS A 97 4.09 11.77 4.39
C LYS A 97 4.18 12.00 2.88
N ASN A 98 3.67 11.07 2.07
CA ASN A 98 3.63 11.21 0.61
C ASN A 98 2.69 12.34 0.14
N LYS A 99 1.58 12.58 0.86
CA LYS A 99 0.64 13.69 0.57
C LYS A 99 1.22 15.06 0.98
N LYS A 100 2.08 15.11 2.01
CA LYS A 100 2.83 16.32 2.40
C LYS A 100 3.94 16.64 1.40
N GLU A 101 4.70 15.65 0.94
CA GLU A 101 5.76 15.87 -0.07
C GLU A 101 5.22 16.32 -1.43
N THR A 102 4.11 15.72 -1.89
CA THR A 102 3.43 16.16 -3.12
C THR A 102 2.85 17.56 -2.99
N ARG A 103 2.26 17.92 -1.83
CA ARG A 103 1.79 19.30 -1.57
C ARG A 103 2.92 20.32 -1.54
N ASN A 104 4.06 20.00 -0.90
CA ASN A 104 5.22 20.90 -0.84
C ASN A 104 5.80 21.13 -2.24
N LYS A 105 5.96 20.08 -3.06
CA LYS A 105 6.47 20.19 -4.43
C LYS A 105 5.61 21.08 -5.34
N ILE A 106 4.28 21.04 -5.17
CA ILE A 106 3.32 21.86 -5.96
C ILE A 106 3.37 23.33 -5.54
N GLN A 107 3.64 23.62 -4.26
CA GLN A 107 3.81 25.00 -3.77
C GLN A 107 5.13 25.59 -4.29
N ASP A 108 6.20 24.81 -4.30
CA ASP A 108 7.52 25.22 -4.82
C ASP A 108 7.49 25.55 -6.32
N THR A 109 6.71 24.80 -7.13
CA THR A 109 6.55 25.08 -8.57
C THR A 109 5.71 26.34 -8.82
N LYS A 110 4.62 26.54 -8.07
CA LYS A 110 3.76 27.72 -8.21
C LYS A 110 4.46 29.01 -7.79
N ASN A 111 5.29 28.96 -6.75
CA ASN A 111 6.08 30.12 -6.30
C ASN A 111 7.13 30.53 -7.36
N LYS A 112 7.75 29.56 -8.04
CA LYS A 112 8.68 29.80 -9.16
C LYS A 112 8.02 30.41 -10.39
N GLU A 113 6.76 30.08 -10.68
CA GLU A 113 6.01 30.67 -11.79
C GLU A 113 5.61 32.12 -11.48
N ASN A 114 5.12 32.39 -10.26
CA ASN A 114 4.77 33.74 -9.81
C ASN A 114 5.99 34.70 -9.77
N GLU A 115 7.18 34.22 -9.41
CA GLU A 115 8.41 35.02 -9.47
C GLU A 115 8.82 35.34 -10.91
N LYS A 116 8.63 34.41 -11.85
CA LYS A 116 8.93 34.64 -13.28
C LYS A 116 8.00 35.68 -13.90
N GLU A 117 6.71 35.65 -13.57
CA GLU A 117 5.73 36.64 -14.05
C GLU A 117 6.04 38.04 -13.52
N LYS A 118 6.37 38.18 -12.22
CA LYS A 118 6.80 39.46 -11.63
C LYS A 118 8.06 40.05 -12.27
N VAL A 119 9.02 39.20 -12.67
CA VAL A 119 10.27 39.63 -13.34
C VAL A 119 10.00 40.06 -14.79
N SER A 120 9.05 39.45 -15.49
CA SER A 120 8.62 39.90 -16.81
C SER A 120 7.89 41.25 -16.77
N GLU A 121 6.99 41.46 -15.81
CA GLU A 121 6.25 42.71 -15.65
C GLU A 121 7.16 43.90 -15.29
N THR A 122 8.14 43.69 -14.41
CA THR A 122 9.14 44.72 -14.08
C THR A 122 10.06 45.04 -15.27
N LYS A 123 10.47 44.04 -16.07
CA LYS A 123 11.26 44.28 -17.30
C LYS A 123 10.50 45.04 -18.37
N VAL A 124 9.19 44.82 -18.53
CA VAL A 124 8.33 45.58 -19.45
C VAL A 124 8.17 47.03 -18.99
N THR A 125 7.99 47.25 -17.69
CA THR A 125 7.78 48.59 -17.10
C THR A 125 9.06 49.46 -17.10
N VAL A 126 10.24 48.86 -16.90
CA VAL A 126 11.52 49.59 -16.98
C VAL A 126 11.86 49.97 -18.42
N ARG A 127 11.47 49.16 -19.41
CA ARG A 127 11.63 49.49 -20.84
C ARG A 127 10.74 50.68 -21.26
N SER A 128 9.48 50.74 -20.84
CA SER A 128 8.58 51.85 -21.18
C SER A 128 8.97 53.21 -20.54
N LYS A 129 9.62 53.20 -19.36
CA LYS A 129 10.13 54.44 -18.72
C LYS A 129 11.43 54.97 -19.35
N LYS A 130 12.19 54.14 -20.08
CA LYS A 130 13.46 54.53 -20.72
C LYS A 130 13.26 55.27 -22.05
N GLU A 131 12.09 55.13 -22.67
CA GLU A 131 11.72 55.76 -23.95
C GLU A 131 10.94 57.08 -23.80
N MET A 132 10.76 57.60 -22.60
CA MET A 132 10.06 58.88 -22.42
C MET A 132 10.91 60.04 -22.98
N PRO A 133 10.35 60.90 -23.86
CA PRO A 133 11.10 62.00 -24.45
C PRO A 133 11.56 62.94 -23.34
N ARG A 134 12.86 63.26 -23.30
CA ARG A 134 13.39 64.26 -22.37
C ARG A 134 12.67 65.57 -22.66
N LYS A 135 11.94 66.09 -21.67
CA LYS A 135 11.26 67.38 -21.76
C LYS A 135 12.33 68.43 -22.03
N VAL A 136 12.36 68.95 -23.25
CA VAL A 136 13.24 70.06 -23.62
C VAL A 136 12.72 71.30 -22.88
N ILE A 137 13.68 72.04 -22.32
CA ILE A 137 13.53 73.13 -21.35
C ILE A 137 12.58 74.22 -21.85
#